data_AF-A0A2S2R2C8-F1
#
_entry.id   AF-A0A2S2R2C8-F1
#
_cell.length_a   1.000
_cell.length_b   1.000
_cell.length_c   1.000
_cell.angle_alpha   90.00
_cell.angle_beta   90.00
_cell.angle_gamma   90.00
#
_symmetry.space_group_name_H-M   'P 1'
#
loop_
_entity.id
_entity.type
_entity.pdbx_description
1 polymer ?
#
loop_
_entity_poly.entity_id
_entity_poly.type
_entity_poly.pdbx_seq_one_letter_code
_entity_poly.pdbx_strand_id
1 'polypeptide(L)'
;GTYREAYQYLGLLENDTHWDHTLEDAVILLNAKQIQILFSIILSTCFPSTPIDLWNKYIDHMTEDILHQKRLRTSNANLQINEEMYNEALTLIEDMCLMLTDKGLIQLGITAPNRPMHNAFNQELRRETQYDSEALK
;
A
#
# COMPACT_ATOMS: atom_id res chain seq x y z
N GLY A 1 -17.64 4.26 -21.63
CA GLY A 1 -17.54 5.39 -20.71
C GLY A 1 -18.31 5.05 -19.46
N THR A 2 -17.61 4.76 -18.38
CA THR A 2 -18.17 4.27 -17.13
C THR A 2 -18.68 5.45 -16.32
N TYR A 3 -19.74 5.23 -15.53
CA TYR A 3 -20.42 6.23 -14.69
C TYR A 3 -19.48 7.20 -13.95
N ARG A 4 -18.27 6.74 -13.59
CA ARG A 4 -17.20 7.52 -12.94
C ARG A 4 -16.68 8.70 -13.77
N GLU A 5 -16.53 8.56 -15.09
CA GLU A 5 -16.02 9.62 -15.96
C GLU A 5 -17.00 10.81 -16.03
N ALA A 6 -18.32 10.52 -16.00
CA ALA A 6 -19.34 11.55 -15.99
C ALA A 6 -19.34 12.36 -14.67
N TYR A 7 -19.08 11.71 -13.54
CA TYR A 7 -18.97 12.37 -12.23
C TYR A 7 -17.68 13.16 -12.05
N GLN A 8 -16.56 12.68 -12.62
CA GLN A 8 -15.30 13.44 -12.66
C GLN A 8 -15.46 14.72 -13.49
N TYR A 9 -16.18 14.65 -14.62
CA TYR A 9 -16.45 15.81 -15.47
C TYR A 9 -17.39 16.85 -14.82
N LEU A 10 -18.26 16.42 -13.91
CA LEU A 10 -19.19 17.29 -13.18
C LEU A 10 -18.55 17.96 -11.95
N GLY A 11 -17.28 17.70 -11.64
CA GLY A 11 -16.61 18.25 -10.46
C GLY A 11 -17.19 17.77 -9.12
N LEU A 12 -17.91 16.64 -9.15
CA LEU A 12 -18.58 16.05 -7.97
C LEU A 12 -17.70 15.01 -7.25
N LEU A 13 -16.68 14.50 -7.93
CA LEU A 13 -15.64 13.70 -7.31
C LEU A 13 -14.54 14.66 -6.83
N GLU A 14 -14.29 14.65 -5.53
CA GLU A 14 -13.17 15.35 -4.92
C GLU A 14 -11.90 14.92 -5.66
N ASN A 15 -11.18 15.89 -6.25
CA ASN A 15 -9.87 15.60 -6.83
C ASN A 15 -9.02 14.97 -5.73
N ASP A 16 -8.15 14.01 -6.08
CA ASP A 16 -7.27 13.32 -5.11
C ASP A 16 -6.29 14.27 -4.38
N THR A 17 -6.38 15.58 -4.63
CA THR A 17 -5.78 16.66 -3.84
C THR A 17 -5.95 16.49 -2.33
N HIS A 18 -7.09 15.98 -1.84
CA HIS A 18 -7.25 15.76 -0.41
C HIS A 18 -6.38 14.60 0.11
N TRP A 19 -6.24 13.51 -0.67
CA TRP A 19 -5.37 12.39 -0.33
C TRP A 19 -3.90 12.77 -0.44
N ASP A 20 -3.58 13.64 -1.39
CA ASP A 20 -2.25 14.20 -1.51
C ASP A 20 -1.86 14.99 -0.25
N HIS A 21 -2.68 15.97 0.16
CA HIS A 21 -2.44 16.72 1.40
C HIS A 21 -2.40 15.83 2.64
N THR A 22 -3.28 14.82 2.72
CA THR A 22 -3.31 13.86 3.83
C THR A 22 -1.99 13.09 3.93
N LEU A 23 -1.43 12.65 2.80
CA LEU A 23 -0.16 11.93 2.78
C LEU A 23 1.04 12.87 2.99
N GLU A 24 0.97 14.11 2.52
CA GLU A 24 1.92 15.18 2.83
C GLU A 24 2.03 15.40 4.35
N ASP A 25 0.91 15.54 5.04
CA ASP A 25 0.87 15.67 6.51
C ASP A 25 1.38 14.40 7.19
N ALA A 26 0.99 13.22 6.66
CA ALA A 26 1.42 11.94 7.21
C ALA A 26 2.94 11.77 7.17
N VAL A 27 3.61 12.20 6.10
CA VAL A 27 5.08 12.16 5.99
C VAL A 27 5.77 12.96 7.10
N ILE A 28 5.14 14.04 7.57
CA ILE A 28 5.67 14.88 8.64
C ILE A 28 5.41 14.26 10.02
N LEU A 29 4.26 13.59 10.19
CA LEU A 29 3.76 13.18 11.51
C LEU A 29 3.97 11.70 11.84
N LEU A 30 4.11 10.84 10.84
CA LEU A 30 4.04 9.39 10.97
C LEU A 30 5.33 8.71 10.51
N ASN A 31 5.53 7.47 10.98
CA ASN A 31 6.60 6.62 10.45
C ASN A 31 6.16 5.86 9.19
N ALA A 32 7.14 5.35 8.43
CA ALA A 32 6.91 4.63 7.16
C ALA A 32 5.81 3.56 7.25
N LYS A 33 5.84 2.74 8.30
CA LYS A 33 4.82 1.69 8.52
C LYS A 33 3.43 2.26 8.74
N GLN A 34 3.29 3.35 9.47
CA GLN A 34 2.00 4.04 9.63
C GLN A 34 1.51 4.68 8.33
N ILE A 35 2.42 5.19 7.50
CA ILE A 35 2.09 5.74 6.18
C ILE A 35 1.62 4.60 5.25
N GLN A 36 2.27 3.44 5.24
CA GLN A 36 1.81 2.25 4.51
C GLN A 36 0.38 1.86 4.92
N ILE A 37 0.09 1.86 6.23
CA ILE A 37 -1.25 1.54 6.76
C ILE A 37 -2.29 2.56 6.27
N LEU A 38 -1.99 3.85 6.41
CA LEU A 38 -2.87 4.92 5.95
C LEU A 38 -3.14 4.81 4.44
N PHE A 39 -2.10 4.56 3.65
CA PHE A 39 -2.22 4.38 2.21
C PHE A 39 -3.09 3.16 1.86
N SER A 40 -2.89 2.02 2.52
CA SER A 40 -3.75 0.84 2.35
C SER A 40 -5.22 1.13 2.67
N ILE A 41 -5.50 1.90 3.72
CA ILE A 41 -6.87 2.32 4.06
C ILE A 41 -7.45 3.19 2.94
N ILE A 42 -6.73 4.22 2.48
CA ILE A 42 -7.15 5.09 1.38
C ILE A 42 -7.49 4.25 0.14
N LEU A 43 -6.62 3.30 -0.25
CA LEU A 43 -6.87 2.41 -1.38
C LEU A 43 -8.13 1.57 -1.19
N SER A 44 -8.30 0.99 0.00
CA SER A 44 -9.36 0.04 0.30
C SER A 44 -10.74 0.67 0.51
N THR A 45 -10.82 1.87 1.08
CA THR A 45 -12.09 2.48 1.50
C THR A 45 -12.48 3.71 0.69
N CYS A 46 -11.50 4.43 0.15
CA CYS A 46 -11.73 5.74 -0.45
C CYS A 46 -11.65 5.72 -1.98
N PHE A 47 -11.07 4.68 -2.58
CA PHE A 47 -10.98 4.47 -4.03
C PHE A 47 -10.49 5.73 -4.76
N PRO A 48 -9.27 6.22 -4.46
CA PRO A 48 -8.71 7.40 -5.11
C PRO A 48 -8.73 7.25 -6.64
N SER A 49 -8.86 8.37 -7.36
CA SER A 49 -8.90 8.34 -8.84
C SER A 49 -7.53 8.06 -9.45
N THR A 50 -6.44 8.45 -8.79
CA THR A 50 -5.03 8.31 -9.22
C THR A 50 -4.15 7.65 -8.15
N PRO A 51 -4.44 6.39 -7.74
CA PRO A 51 -3.71 5.69 -6.69
C PRO A 51 -2.22 5.48 -7.02
N ILE A 52 -1.91 5.27 -8.30
CA ILE A 52 -0.54 5.07 -8.77
C ILE A 52 0.31 6.34 -8.64
N ASP A 53 -0.29 7.52 -8.81
CA ASP A 53 0.41 8.80 -8.70
C ASP A 53 0.73 9.09 -7.22
N LEU A 54 -0.21 8.83 -6.32
CA LEU A 54 0.02 8.90 -4.87
C LEU A 54 1.13 7.92 -4.44
N TRP A 55 1.09 6.68 -4.92
CA TRP A 55 2.15 5.71 -4.67
C TRP A 55 3.51 6.25 -5.10
N ASN A 56 3.65 6.64 -6.38
CA ASN A 56 4.92 7.12 -6.92
C ASN A 56 5.46 8.36 -6.18
N LYS A 57 4.57 9.24 -5.68
CA LYS A 57 4.96 10.43 -4.92
C LYS A 57 5.49 10.10 -3.51
N TYR A 58 4.92 9.10 -2.84
CA TYR A 58 5.18 8.82 -1.42
C TYR A 58 5.95 7.51 -1.14
N ILE A 59 6.28 6.74 -2.17
CA ILE A 59 6.93 5.43 -2.07
C ILE A 59 8.21 5.44 -1.23
N ASP A 60 9.06 6.46 -1.37
CA ASP A 60 10.31 6.57 -0.60
C ASP A 60 10.04 6.66 0.90
N HIS A 61 9.06 7.48 1.29
CA HIS A 61 8.65 7.61 2.68
C HIS A 61 8.02 6.33 3.23
N MET A 62 7.29 5.60 2.40
CA MET A 62 6.75 4.28 2.76
C MET A 62 7.82 3.19 2.84
N THR A 63 9.03 3.42 2.32
CA THR A 63 10.08 2.39 2.25
C THR A 63 11.21 2.62 3.25
N GLU A 64 11.18 3.74 3.98
CA GLU A 64 12.28 4.17 4.86
C GLU A 64 12.57 3.17 5.99
N ASP A 65 11.55 2.53 6.57
CA ASP A 65 11.77 1.53 7.63
C ASP A 65 12.40 0.24 7.10
N ILE A 66 12.03 -0.18 5.88
CA ILE A 66 12.66 -1.31 5.17
C ILE A 66 14.13 -1.00 4.88
N LEU A 67 14.43 0.24 4.44
CA LEU A 67 15.79 0.72 4.25
C LEU A 67 16.60 0.68 5.53
N HIS A 68 16.07 1.25 6.59
CA HIS A 68 16.71 1.23 7.88
C HIS A 68 17.00 -0.22 8.35
N GLN A 69 16.04 -1.13 8.21
CA GLN A 69 16.22 -2.54 8.55
C GLN A 69 17.30 -3.24 7.70
N LYS A 70 17.33 -3.03 6.38
CA LYS A 70 18.34 -3.63 5.50
C LYS A 70 19.74 -3.07 5.79
N ARG A 71 19.88 -1.77 6.07
CA ARG A 71 21.14 -1.15 6.49
C ARG A 71 21.69 -1.81 7.75
N LEU A 72 20.84 -2.03 8.76
CA LEU A 72 21.23 -2.69 10.00
C LEU A 72 21.65 -4.15 9.79
N ARG A 73 20.92 -4.91 8.96
CA ARG A 73 21.22 -6.33 8.70
C ARG A 73 22.49 -6.54 7.91
N THR A 74 22.81 -5.63 6.99
CA THR A 74 23.97 -5.73 6.09
C THR A 74 25.19 -4.95 6.58
N SER A 75 25.06 -4.19 7.68
CA SER A 75 26.05 -3.22 8.15
C SER A 75 26.49 -2.23 7.07
N ASN A 76 25.62 -1.95 6.09
CA ASN A 76 25.90 -1.04 4.98
C ASN A 76 25.11 0.26 5.14
N ALA A 77 25.70 1.25 5.82
CA ALA A 77 25.06 2.56 6.03
C ALA A 77 24.81 3.34 4.72
N ASN A 78 25.56 3.05 3.65
CA ASN A 78 25.47 3.75 2.38
C ASN A 78 24.45 3.13 1.41
N LEU A 79 23.80 2.03 1.81
CA LEU A 79 22.72 1.42 1.02
C LEU A 79 21.65 2.46 0.73
N GLN A 80 21.24 2.55 -0.54
CA GLN A 80 20.12 3.37 -0.99
C GLN A 80 18.90 2.50 -1.24
N ILE A 81 17.73 3.13 -1.31
CA ILE A 81 16.50 2.44 -1.70
C ILE A 81 16.68 1.85 -3.10
N ASN A 82 16.11 0.67 -3.31
CA ASN A 82 16.11 -0.03 -4.59
C ASN A 82 14.75 -0.68 -4.85
N GLU A 83 14.57 -1.21 -6.07
CA GLU A 83 13.32 -1.83 -6.52
C GLU A 83 12.85 -3.00 -5.64
N GLU A 84 13.77 -3.76 -5.07
CA GLU A 84 13.43 -4.88 -4.18
C GLU A 84 12.74 -4.39 -2.90
N MET A 85 13.13 -3.21 -2.42
CA MET A 85 12.59 -2.61 -1.19
C MET A 85 11.22 -1.97 -1.45
N TYR A 86 11.06 -1.34 -2.61
CA TYR A 86 9.75 -0.91 -3.10
C TYR A 86 8.78 -2.09 -3.24
N ASN A 87 9.27 -3.22 -3.76
CA ASN A 87 8.49 -4.44 -3.88
C ASN A 87 8.07 -5.02 -2.52
N GLU A 88 8.95 -4.93 -1.52
CA GLU A 88 8.65 -5.33 -0.14
C GLU A 88 7.56 -4.42 0.47
N ALA A 89 7.64 -3.11 0.26
CA ALA A 89 6.58 -2.18 0.66
C ALA A 89 5.23 -2.49 -0.02
N LEU A 90 5.23 -2.73 -1.35
CA LEU A 90 4.02 -3.17 -2.08
C LEU A 90 3.45 -4.47 -1.50
N THR A 91 4.30 -5.41 -1.10
CA THR A 91 3.86 -6.68 -0.51
C THR A 91 3.11 -6.45 0.80
N LEU A 92 3.61 -5.56 1.66
CA LEU A 92 2.98 -5.20 2.93
C LEU A 92 1.65 -4.48 2.74
N ILE A 93 1.61 -3.53 1.80
CA ILE A 93 0.39 -2.78 1.47
C ILE A 93 -0.66 -3.72 0.88
N GLU A 94 -0.25 -4.62 -0.03
CA GLU A 94 -1.13 -5.62 -0.61
C GLU A 94 -1.73 -6.55 0.44
N ASP A 95 -0.91 -7.06 1.37
CA ASP A 95 -1.40 -7.89 2.48
C ASP A 95 -2.48 -7.19 3.29
N MET A 96 -2.30 -5.89 3.57
CA MET A 96 -3.30 -5.11 4.28
C MET A 96 -4.57 -4.89 3.46
N CYS A 97 -4.45 -4.54 2.17
CA CYS A 97 -5.61 -4.38 1.30
C CYS A 97 -6.42 -5.66 1.16
N LEU A 98 -5.75 -6.80 1.09
CA LEU A 98 -6.38 -8.12 1.04
C LEU A 98 -7.10 -8.44 2.36
N MET A 99 -6.54 -8.08 3.51
CA MET A 99 -7.28 -8.22 4.77
C MET A 99 -8.50 -7.30 4.87
N LEU A 100 -8.42 -6.07 4.34
CA LEU A 100 -9.49 -5.09 4.46
C LEU A 100 -10.63 -5.30 3.45
N THR A 101 -10.32 -5.79 2.25
CA THR A 101 -11.26 -5.79 1.12
C THR A 101 -11.26 -7.07 0.28
N ASP A 102 -10.37 -8.02 0.55
CA ASP A 102 -10.08 -9.20 -0.28
C ASP A 102 -9.72 -8.85 -1.75
N LYS A 103 -9.31 -7.60 -1.99
CA LYS A 103 -8.86 -7.12 -3.31
C LYS A 103 -7.35 -6.94 -3.32
N GLY A 104 -6.71 -7.52 -4.34
CA GLY A 104 -5.29 -7.31 -4.61
C GLY A 104 -5.02 -5.94 -5.24
N LEU A 105 -3.75 -5.53 -5.29
CA LEU A 105 -3.37 -4.19 -5.71
C LEU A 105 -3.76 -3.84 -7.15
N ILE A 106 -3.72 -4.82 -8.06
CA ILE A 106 -4.15 -4.64 -9.46
C ILE A 106 -5.61 -4.17 -9.53
N GLN A 107 -6.48 -4.72 -8.67
CA GLN A 107 -7.90 -4.34 -8.62
C GLN A 107 -8.12 -2.96 -8.01
N LEU A 108 -7.15 -2.48 -7.22
CA LEU A 108 -7.14 -1.15 -6.59
C LEU A 108 -6.41 -0.09 -7.45
N GLY A 109 -5.99 -0.45 -8.66
CA GLY A 109 -5.40 0.50 -9.62
C GLY A 109 -3.91 0.77 -9.44
N ILE A 110 -3.18 -0.08 -8.73
CA ILE A 110 -1.72 0.01 -8.53
C ILE A 110 -1.03 -1.30 -8.96
N THR A 111 0.28 -1.23 -9.23
CA THR A 111 1.10 -2.38 -9.64
C THR A 111 1.15 -3.46 -8.56
N ALA A 112 1.01 -4.74 -8.96
CA ALA A 112 1.19 -5.87 -8.06
C ALA A 112 2.65 -6.02 -7.60
N PRO A 113 2.89 -6.50 -6.38
CA PRO A 113 4.21 -6.91 -5.96
C PRO A 113 4.67 -8.19 -6.69
N ASN A 114 5.94 -8.23 -7.04
CA ASN A 114 6.66 -9.41 -7.47
C ASN A 114 6.91 -10.33 -6.25
N ARG A 115 6.04 -11.31 -6.06
CA ARG A 115 6.15 -12.27 -4.95
C ARG A 115 6.89 -13.53 -5.41
N PRO A 116 7.99 -13.92 -4.74
CA PRO A 116 8.51 -15.28 -4.86
C PRO A 116 7.42 -16.26 -4.39
N MET A 117 7.24 -17.40 -5.07
CA MET A 117 6.14 -18.36 -4.80
C MET A 117 5.97 -18.73 -3.31
N HIS A 118 7.06 -18.80 -2.55
CA HIS A 118 7.02 -19.15 -1.12
C HIS A 118 6.27 -18.11 -0.26
N ASN A 119 6.33 -16.81 -0.61
CA ASN A 119 5.65 -15.78 0.17
C ASN A 119 4.14 -15.78 -0.07
N ALA A 120 3.69 -16.10 -1.28
CA ALA A 120 2.27 -16.26 -1.59
C ALA A 120 1.63 -17.39 -0.76
N PHE A 121 2.31 -18.54 -0.66
CA PHE A 121 1.84 -19.67 0.14
C PHE A 121 1.73 -19.34 1.64
N ASN A 122 2.71 -18.62 2.20
CA ASN A 122 2.65 -18.18 3.59
C ASN A 122 1.48 -17.21 3.86
N GLN A 123 1.07 -16.43 2.86
CA GLN A 123 -0.07 -15.52 2.98
C GLN A 123 -1.40 -16.29 2.98
N GLU A 124 -1.57 -17.26 2.07
CA GLU A 124 -2.77 -18.11 2.04
C GLU A 124 -2.96 -18.84 3.37
N LEU A 125 -1.89 -19.41 3.91
CA LEU A 125 -1.92 -20.07 5.23
C LEU A 125 -2.33 -19.11 6.36
N ARG A 126 -1.81 -17.87 6.35
CA ARG A 126 -2.20 -16.84 7.33
C ARG A 126 -3.68 -16.49 7.24
N ARG A 127 -4.23 -16.39 6.03
CA ARG A 127 -5.66 -16.12 5.84
C ARG A 127 -6.52 -17.25 6.37
N GLU A 128 -6.21 -18.50 6.04
CA GLU A 128 -6.93 -19.67 6.54
C GLU A 128 -6.98 -19.67 8.08
N THR A 129 -5.84 -19.45 8.73
CA THR A 129 -5.80 -19.39 10.21
C THR A 129 -6.60 -18.22 10.80
N GLN A 130 -6.77 -17.13 10.06
CA GLN A 130 -7.52 -15.97 10.53
C GLN A 130 -9.04 -16.18 10.37
N TYR A 131 -9.49 -16.76 9.25
CA TYR A 131 -10.89 -17.15 9.06
C TYR A 131 -11.37 -18.15 10.12
N ASP A 132 -10.57 -19.16 10.44
CA ASP A 132 -10.92 -20.15 11.47
C ASP A 132 -11.03 -19.51 12.87
N SER A 133 -10.23 -18.46 13.14
CA SER A 133 -10.28 -17.73 14.41
C SER A 133 -11.51 -16.83 14.56
N GLU A 134 -12.06 -16.34 13.44
CA GLU A 134 -13.26 -15.50 13.42
C GLU A 134 -14.55 -16.31 13.40
N ALA A 135 -14.53 -17.53 12.85
CA ALA A 135 -15.68 -18.45 12.83
C ALA A 135 -16.04 -19.04 14.21
N LEU A 136 -15.20 -18.84 15.23
CA LEU A 136 -15.37 -19.37 16.60
C LEU A 136 -15.80 -18.30 17.64
N LYS A 137 -16.21 -17.10 17.20
CA LYS A 137 -16.78 -16.06 18.07
C LYS A 137 -18.28 -15.89 17.85
#